data_AF-A0A812JL69-F1
#
_entry.id   AF-A0A812JL69-F1
#
_cell.length_a   1.000
_cell.length_b   1.000
_cell.length_c   1.000
_cell.angle_alpha   90.00
_cell.angle_beta   90.00
_cell.angle_gamma   90.00
#
_symmetry.space_group_name_H-M   'P 1'
#
loop_
_entity.id
_entity.type
_entity.pdbx_description
1 polymer ?
#
loop_
_entity_poly.entity_id
_entity_poly.type
_entity_poly.pdbx_seq_one_letter_code
_entity_poly.pdbx_strand_id
1 'polypeptide(L)'
;MVVAELLEHGAPLPLILLCLLAGFNPRLSHTQDYDYLEVFAGAGQVSEKLRQDGLTGAGLEILSNPMLFDLTSDVGYALAVNAVLRLRPRGFMVVALCCDSFTIM
;
A
#
# COMPACT_ATOMS: atom_id res chain seq x y z
N MET A 1 -9.50 11.88 9.10
CA MET A 1 -9.01 11.76 7.70
C MET A 1 -7.82 10.82 7.75
N VAL A 2 -7.75 9.73 6.97
CA VAL A 2 -6.70 8.69 7.12
C VAL A 2 -5.28 9.29 7.14
N VAL A 3 -5.02 10.32 6.33
CA VAL A 3 -3.72 11.01 6.31
C VAL A 3 -3.41 11.78 7.60
N ALA A 4 -4.42 12.41 8.22
CA ALA A 4 -4.22 13.12 9.48
C ALA A 4 -3.86 12.13 10.61
N GLU A 5 -4.56 11.00 10.70
CA GLU A 5 -4.26 9.92 11.66
C GLU A 5 -2.85 9.38 11.46
N LEU A 6 -2.45 9.12 10.20
CA LEU A 6 -1.09 8.66 9.88
C LEU A 6 -0.02 9.67 10.31
N LEU A 7 -0.28 10.98 10.15
CA LEU A 7 0.63 12.03 10.60
C LEU A 7 0.70 12.11 12.13
N GLU A 8 -0.45 12.05 12.81
CA GLU A 8 -0.54 12.09 14.28
C GLU A 8 0.22 10.92 14.92
N HIS A 9 0.21 9.77 14.27
CA HIS A 9 0.90 8.57 14.73
C HIS A 9 2.32 8.38 14.18
N GLY A 10 2.89 9.39 13.52
CA GLY A 10 4.28 9.34 13.06
C GLY A 10 4.55 8.30 11.97
N ALA A 11 3.55 7.98 11.15
CA ALA A 11 3.72 7.03 10.06
C ALA A 11 4.77 7.52 9.04
N PRO A 12 5.47 6.60 8.34
CA PRO A 12 6.49 6.98 7.37
C PRO A 12 5.95 7.89 6.26
N LEU A 13 6.68 8.96 5.93
CA LEU A 13 6.32 9.88 4.84
C LEU A 13 6.09 9.17 3.49
N PRO A 14 6.90 8.17 3.06
CA PRO A 14 6.63 7.43 1.82
C PRO A 14 5.23 6.81 1.79
N LEU A 15 4.78 6.25 2.91
CA LEU A 15 3.45 5.66 3.02
C LEU A 15 2.34 6.71 2.92
N ILE A 16 2.49 7.86 3.58
CA ILE A 16 1.53 8.96 3.52
C ILE A 16 1.37 9.46 2.08
N LEU A 17 2.48 9.58 1.34
CA LEU A 17 2.48 9.98 -0.06
C LEU A 17 1.77 8.94 -0.95
N LEU A 18 1.97 7.64 -0.70
CA LEU A 18 1.25 6.57 -1.41
C LEU A 18 -0.27 6.62 -1.13
N CYS A 19 -0.68 6.87 0.12
CA CYS A 19 -2.09 7.03 0.50
C CYS A 19 -2.73 8.23 -0.23
N LEU A 20 -2.02 9.35 -0.31
CA LEU A 20 -2.48 10.53 -1.06
C LEU A 20 -2.61 10.20 -2.56
N LEU A 21 -1.60 9.55 -3.14
CA LEU A 21 -1.62 9.14 -4.55
C LEU A 21 -2.81 8.22 -4.86
N ALA A 22 -3.06 7.22 -4.01
CA ALA A 22 -4.21 6.32 -4.13
C ALA A 22 -5.56 7.07 -3.98
N GLY A 23 -5.61 8.12 -3.15
CA GLY A 23 -6.80 8.98 -3.00
C GLY A 23 -7.05 9.89 -4.20
N PHE A 24 -6.00 10.40 -4.85
CA PHE A 24 -6.09 11.24 -6.06
C PHE A 24 -6.12 10.42 -7.36
N ASN A 25 -6.15 9.10 -7.25
CA ASN A 25 -6.11 8.14 -8.34
C ASN A 25 -7.15 8.30 -9.47
N PRO A 26 -8.39 8.82 -9.29
CA PRO A 26 -9.35 8.93 -10.39
C PRO A 26 -8.96 9.92 -11.50
N ARG A 27 -7.86 10.68 -11.35
CA ARG A 27 -7.36 11.63 -12.35
C ARG A 27 -6.17 11.11 -13.17
N LEU A 28 -5.71 9.90 -12.89
CA LEU A 28 -4.49 9.35 -13.47
C LEU A 28 -4.84 8.29 -14.54
N SER A 29 -4.09 8.28 -15.64
CA SER A 29 -4.23 7.33 -16.76
C SER A 29 -3.46 6.06 -16.43
N HIS A 30 -4.13 4.91 -16.42
CA HIS A 30 -3.61 3.68 -15.81
C HIS A 30 -3.74 2.45 -16.71
N THR A 31 -2.79 1.53 -16.58
CA THR A 31 -2.97 0.10 -16.86
C THR A 31 -3.70 -0.54 -15.67
N GLN A 32 -5.03 -0.43 -15.66
CA GLN A 32 -5.90 -0.68 -14.51
C GLN A 32 -6.17 -2.18 -14.30
N ASP A 33 -5.28 -2.84 -13.56
CA ASP A 33 -5.38 -4.29 -13.37
C ASP A 33 -5.70 -4.70 -11.92
N TYR A 34 -5.60 -3.78 -10.95
CA TYR A 34 -5.74 -4.10 -9.52
C TYR A 34 -7.03 -3.53 -8.91
N ASP A 35 -7.78 -4.41 -8.27
CA ASP A 35 -8.90 -4.08 -7.39
C ASP A 35 -8.41 -3.61 -6.03
N TYR A 36 -7.26 -4.14 -5.57
CA TYR A 36 -6.66 -3.76 -4.30
C TYR A 36 -5.13 -3.80 -4.32
N LEU A 37 -4.53 -3.08 -3.37
CA LEU A 37 -3.10 -3.12 -3.04
C LEU A 37 -2.97 -3.27 -1.51
N GLU A 38 -2.24 -4.26 -1.05
CA GLU A 38 -1.93 -4.44 0.37
C GLU A 38 -0.49 -4.02 0.63
N VAL A 39 -0.27 -3.03 1.49
CA VAL A 39 1.06 -2.55 1.89
C VAL A 39 1.32 -2.99 3.33
N PHE A 40 2.51 -3.53 3.60
CA PHE A 40 2.82 -4.26 4.83
C PHE A 40 1.94 -5.50 4.96
N ALA A 41 1.95 -6.34 3.92
CA ALA A 41 1.03 -7.47 3.83
C ALA A 41 1.29 -8.56 4.87
N GLY A 42 2.46 -8.60 5.51
CA GLY A 42 2.84 -9.63 6.47
C GLY A 42 2.72 -11.02 5.85
N ALA A 43 1.88 -11.88 6.45
CA ALA A 43 1.59 -13.21 5.94
C ALA A 43 0.65 -13.22 4.71
N GLY A 44 0.13 -12.06 4.29
CA GLY A 44 -0.72 -11.90 3.10
C GLY A 44 -2.14 -12.45 3.27
N GLN A 45 -2.63 -12.59 4.51
CA GLN A 45 -3.95 -13.17 4.80
C GLN A 45 -5.09 -12.35 4.19
N VAL A 46 -4.97 -11.01 4.17
CA VAL A 46 -5.97 -10.14 3.54
C VAL A 46 -5.95 -10.32 2.03
N SER A 47 -4.77 -10.25 1.41
CA SER A 47 -4.62 -10.56 -0.02
C SER A 47 -5.18 -11.93 -0.40
N GLU A 48 -4.89 -12.97 0.38
CA GLU A 48 -5.41 -14.32 0.14
C GLU A 48 -6.93 -14.35 0.14
N LYS A 49 -7.56 -13.77 1.16
CA LYS A 49 -9.02 -13.73 1.26
C LYS A 49 -9.65 -12.94 0.11
N LEU A 50 -9.08 -11.80 -0.26
CA LEU A 50 -9.58 -10.98 -1.38
C LEU A 50 -9.45 -11.73 -2.71
N ARG A 51 -8.38 -12.51 -2.94
CA ARG A 51 -8.26 -13.37 -4.12
C ARG A 51 -9.31 -14.48 -4.16
N GLN A 52 -9.60 -15.10 -3.01
CA GLN A 52 -10.67 -16.11 -2.92
C GLN A 52 -12.05 -15.52 -3.28
N ASP A 53 -12.25 -14.22 -3.00
CA ASP A 53 -13.48 -13.49 -3.37
C ASP A 53 -13.46 -12.97 -4.82
N GLY A 54 -12.45 -13.36 -5.63
CA GLY A 54 -12.35 -13.05 -7.05
C GLY A 54 -11.70 -11.70 -7.38
N LEU A 55 -11.08 -11.04 -6.39
CA LEU A 55 -10.39 -9.76 -6.60
C LEU A 55 -8.93 -9.97 -7.00
N THR A 56 -8.46 -9.13 -7.91
CA THR A 56 -7.08 -9.09 -8.39
C THR A 56 -6.32 -7.98 -7.70
N GLY A 57 -5.11 -8.25 -7.22
CA GLY A 57 -4.32 -7.26 -6.51
C GLY A 57 -2.91 -7.75 -6.22
N ALA A 58 -2.16 -6.91 -5.52
CA ALA A 58 -0.78 -7.20 -5.11
C ALA A 58 -0.59 -6.92 -3.62
N GLY A 59 0.32 -7.68 -3.00
CA GLY A 59 0.82 -7.41 -1.66
C GLY A 59 2.28 -6.97 -1.72
N LEU A 60 2.62 -5.90 -1.01
CA LEU A 60 3.98 -5.41 -0.84
C LEU A 60 4.44 -5.75 0.58
N GLU A 61 5.41 -6.66 0.69
CA GLU A 61 5.93 -7.14 1.97
C GLU A 61 7.46 -7.17 1.95
N ILE A 62 8.09 -6.38 2.82
CA ILE A 62 9.55 -6.25 2.87
C ILE A 62 10.24 -7.59 3.15
N LEU A 63 9.65 -8.46 3.97
CA LEU A 63 10.21 -9.78 4.28
C LEU A 63 10.18 -10.74 3.08
N SER A 64 9.29 -10.51 2.12
CA SER A 64 9.20 -11.35 0.91
C SER A 64 10.30 -11.02 -0.11
N ASN A 65 10.66 -9.74 -0.23
CA ASN A 65 11.78 -9.28 -1.04
C ASN A 65 12.27 -7.90 -0.57
N PRO A 66 13.28 -7.85 0.32
CA PRO A 66 13.74 -6.59 0.91
C PRO A 66 14.26 -5.59 -0.11
N MET A 67 14.80 -6.05 -1.24
CA MET A 67 15.30 -5.16 -2.29
C MET A 67 14.20 -4.47 -3.09
N LEU A 68 13.05 -5.13 -3.27
CA LEU A 68 11.96 -4.61 -4.10
C LEU A 68 10.86 -3.94 -3.30
N PHE A 69 10.73 -4.27 -2.02
CA PHE A 69 9.59 -3.84 -1.19
C PHE A 69 10.00 -2.98 0.01
N ASP A 70 11.27 -2.59 0.11
CA ASP A 70 11.70 -1.53 1.02
C ASP A 70 11.23 -0.16 0.50
N LEU A 71 10.18 0.36 1.11
CA LEU A 71 9.59 1.67 0.80
C LEU A 71 10.52 2.87 1.09
N THR A 72 11.61 2.65 1.81
CA THR A 72 12.61 3.70 2.10
C THR A 72 13.68 3.81 1.01
N SER A 73 13.77 2.79 0.14
CA SER A 73 14.66 2.79 -1.02
C SER A 73 14.01 3.42 -2.24
N ASP A 74 14.81 4.05 -3.11
CA ASP A 74 14.31 4.63 -4.36
C ASP A 74 13.59 3.59 -5.24
N VAL A 75 14.15 2.38 -5.32
CA VAL A 75 13.60 1.28 -6.13
C VAL A 75 12.28 0.79 -5.55
N GLY A 76 12.24 0.49 -4.24
CA GLY A 76 11.02 -0.01 -3.61
C GLY A 76 9.91 1.03 -3.58
N TYR A 77 10.25 2.31 -3.39
CA TYR A 77 9.29 3.40 -3.48
C TYR A 77 8.72 3.56 -4.89
N ALA A 78 9.58 3.52 -5.93
CA ALA A 78 9.12 3.59 -7.32
C ALA A 78 8.20 2.41 -7.70
N LEU A 79 8.50 1.20 -7.21
CA LEU A 79 7.66 0.03 -7.41
C LEU A 79 6.31 0.15 -6.70
N ALA A 80 6.29 0.70 -5.48
CA ALA A 80 5.06 0.96 -4.75
C ALA A 80 4.19 2.01 -5.45
N VAL A 81 4.79 3.09 -5.95
CA VAL A 81 4.10 4.09 -6.78
C VAL A 81 3.49 3.42 -8.01
N ASN A 82 4.27 2.61 -8.74
CA ASN A 82 3.77 1.87 -9.90
C ASN A 82 2.60 0.94 -9.53
N ALA A 83 2.65 0.27 -8.38
CA ALA A 83 1.56 -0.58 -7.91
C ALA A 83 0.28 0.23 -7.60
N VAL A 84 0.41 1.42 -6.99
CA VAL A 84 -0.73 2.33 -6.77
C VAL A 84 -1.33 2.80 -8.09
N LEU A 85 -0.51 3.10 -9.09
CA LEU A 85 -0.98 3.47 -10.44
C LEU A 85 -1.66 2.30 -11.20
N ARG A 86 -1.58 1.07 -10.70
CA ARG A 86 -2.33 -0.06 -11.28
C ARG A 86 -3.69 -0.26 -10.64
N LEU A 87 -3.99 0.46 -9.55
CA LEU A 87 -5.31 0.44 -8.94
C LEU A 87 -6.34 1.03 -9.92
N ARG A 88 -7.40 0.27 -10.17
CA ARG A 88 -8.55 0.75 -10.92
C ARG A 88 -9.26 1.89 -10.15
N PRO A 89 -10.08 2.70 -10.83
CA PRO A 89 -10.98 3.63 -10.15
C PRO A 89 -11.84 2.91 -9.11
N ARG A 90 -11.89 3.44 -7.89
CA ARG A 90 -12.54 2.82 -6.71
C ARG A 90 -11.88 1.53 -6.19
N GLY A 91 -10.72 1.15 -6.72
CA GLY A 91 -9.83 0.22 -6.04
C GLY A 91 -9.38 0.82 -4.69
N PHE A 92 -8.94 -0.04 -3.79
CA PHE A 92 -8.59 0.39 -2.43
C PHE A 92 -7.20 -0.11 -2.04
N MET A 93 -6.57 0.65 -1.15
CA MET A 93 -5.30 0.26 -0.54
C MET A 93 -5.55 -0.15 0.91
N VAL A 94 -5.03 -1.30 1.30
CA VAL A 94 -5.00 -1.78 2.69
C VAL A 94 -3.59 -1.55 3.21
N VAL A 95 -3.49 -1.01 4.43
CA VAL A 95 -2.23 -0.72 5.09
C VAL A 95 -2.29 -1.26 6.51
N ALA A 96 -1.38 -2.16 6.86
CA ALA A 96 -1.28 -2.76 8.18
C ALA A 96 0.12 -2.55 8.76
N LEU A 97 0.39 -1.33 9.23
CA LEU A 97 1.66 -0.99 9.87
C LEU A 97 1.87 -1.83 11.16
N CYS A 98 3.13 -2.19 11.44
CA CYS A 98 3.46 -2.97 12.64
C CYS A 98 3.00 -2.26 13.90
N CYS A 99 2.37 -2.99 14.82
CA CYS A 99 1.90 -2.44 16.10
C CYS A 99 3.04 -1.84 16.92
N ASP A 100 4.26 -2.37 16.81
CA ASP A 100 5.48 -1.84 17.43
C ASP A 100 5.83 -0.42 16.97
N SER A 101 5.28 0.02 15.82
CA SER A 101 5.39 1.40 15.35
C SER A 101 4.40 2.35 16.04
N PHE A 102 3.42 1.83 16.79
CA PHE A 102 2.35 2.60 17.45
C PHE A 102 2.21 2.33 18.95
N THR A 103 2.90 1.35 19.52
CA THR A 103 2.91 1.10 20.97
C THR A 103 3.61 2.26 21.68
N ILE A 104 2.82 3.29 21.96
CA ILE A 104 2.87 4.23 23.08
C ILE A 104 4.28 4.49 23.62
N MET A 105 4.86 5.61 23.17
CA MET A 105 5.66 6.49 24.03
C MET A 105 4.80 7.04 25.17
#